data_AF-A0A6P0CG49-F1
#
_entry.id   AF-A0A6P0CG49-F1
#
_cell.length_a   1.000
_cell.length_b   1.000
_cell.length_c   1.000
_cell.angle_alpha   90.00
_cell.angle_beta   90.00
_cell.angle_gamma   90.00
#
_symmetry.space_group_name_H-M   'P 1'
#
loop_
_entity.id
_entity.type
_entity.pdbx_description
1 polymer ?
#
loop_
_entity_poly.entity_id
_entity_poly.type
_entity_poly.pdbx_seq_one_letter_code
_entity_poly.pdbx_strand_id
1 'polypeptide(L)'
;MGTPTISAEALGSVPRCQTCGSERVVKDAWACFNPASGLWEIEAVFDTARCHPCDSPTTLVWARAEEPPNQRVRELNDVFRTKGQGNGTILITQAVRANGEAFIQEVATAVRNFDAFSEDNDPWGEHDFGALEVCGQKVFFKIDCYDPTCSQGSENPANAALTHRVLTIMLASEY
;
A
#
# COMPACT_ATOMS: atom_id res chain seq x y z
N MET A 1 23.46 -17.87 12.60
CA MET A 1 22.01 -17.88 12.32
C MET A 1 21.86 -17.49 10.86
N GLY A 2 21.54 -18.46 9.99
CA GLY A 2 21.48 -18.24 8.55
C GLY A 2 20.25 -17.43 8.18
N THR A 3 20.44 -16.37 7.41
CA THR A 3 19.36 -15.60 6.80
C THR A 3 18.52 -16.54 5.93
N PRO A 4 17.19 -16.61 6.11
CA PRO A 4 16.36 -17.49 5.29
C PRO A 4 16.46 -17.09 3.81
N THR A 5 16.76 -18.06 2.96
CA THR A 5 16.76 -17.90 1.50
C THR A 5 15.33 -17.67 1.03
N ILE A 6 14.99 -16.41 0.75
CA ILE A 6 13.71 -16.05 0.12
C ILE A 6 13.78 -16.55 -1.33
N SER A 7 12.82 -17.37 -1.77
CA SER A 7 12.77 -17.84 -3.15
C SER A 7 12.47 -16.67 -4.10
N ALA A 8 12.90 -16.80 -5.35
CA ALA A 8 12.94 -15.75 -6.37
C ALA A 8 11.59 -15.10 -6.74
N GLU A 9 10.48 -15.56 -6.14
CA GLU A 9 9.12 -15.14 -6.46
C GLU A 9 8.23 -15.11 -5.19
N ALA A 10 8.83 -14.99 -4.00
CA ALA A 10 8.03 -14.77 -2.81
C ALA A 10 7.26 -13.45 -2.95
N LEU A 11 5.95 -13.50 -2.70
CA LEU A 11 5.04 -12.35 -2.77
C LEU A 11 5.61 -11.19 -1.92
N GLY A 12 5.77 -10.01 -2.53
CA GLY A 12 6.36 -8.83 -1.88
C GLY A 12 7.90 -8.73 -1.94
N SER A 13 8.57 -9.57 -2.73
CA SER A 13 10.00 -9.41 -3.02
C SER A 13 10.25 -8.56 -4.27
N VAL A 14 11.34 -7.79 -4.26
CA VAL A 14 11.82 -7.02 -5.41
C VAL A 14 13.24 -7.46 -5.78
N PRO A 15 13.58 -7.49 -7.08
CA PRO A 15 14.90 -7.88 -7.52
C PRO A 15 15.89 -6.75 -7.26
N ARG A 16 16.99 -7.06 -6.55
CA ARG A 16 18.10 -6.14 -6.29
C ARG A 16 19.39 -6.67 -6.91
N CYS A 17 20.26 -5.75 -7.31
CA CYS A 17 21.61 -6.08 -7.77
C CYS A 17 22.40 -6.73 -6.62
N GLN A 18 22.98 -7.93 -6.83
CA GLN A 18 23.83 -8.58 -5.83
C GLN A 18 25.01 -7.72 -5.36
N THR A 19 25.54 -6.87 -6.24
CA THR A 19 26.77 -6.11 -5.99
C THR A 19 26.52 -4.80 -5.24
N CYS A 20 25.51 -4.01 -5.64
CA CYS A 20 25.27 -2.68 -5.07
C CYS A 20 23.94 -2.54 -4.32
N GLY A 21 23.08 -3.57 -4.34
CA GLY A 21 21.76 -3.53 -3.70
C GLY A 21 20.70 -2.69 -4.43
N SER A 22 21.02 -2.04 -5.54
CA SER A 22 20.03 -1.22 -6.27
C SER A 22 18.88 -2.02 -6.86
N GLU A 23 17.67 -1.46 -6.82
CA GLU A 23 16.46 -1.96 -7.47
C GLU A 23 16.37 -1.56 -8.96
N ARG A 24 17.28 -0.70 -9.45
CA ARG A 24 17.38 -0.32 -10.87
C ARG A 24 18.11 -1.40 -11.66
N VAL A 25 17.52 -2.59 -11.71
CA VAL A 25 17.98 -3.75 -12.46
C VAL A 25 17.09 -4.01 -13.68
N VAL A 26 17.67 -4.60 -14.72
CA VAL A 26 16.98 -4.95 -15.97
C VAL A 26 17.29 -6.39 -16.35
N LYS A 27 16.40 -7.01 -17.13
CA LYS A 27 16.62 -8.28 -17.81
C LYS A 27 16.59 -8.08 -19.31
N ASP A 28 17.36 -8.87 -20.03
CA ASP A 28 17.24 -8.96 -21.48
C ASP A 28 15.90 -9.60 -21.86
N ALA A 29 15.29 -9.11 -22.92
CA ALA A 29 13.99 -9.60 -23.40
C ALA A 29 13.96 -9.63 -24.92
N TRP A 30 13.24 -10.59 -25.49
CA TRP A 30 12.81 -10.53 -26.88
C TRP A 30 11.54 -9.71 -26.95
N ALA A 31 11.50 -8.81 -27.92
CA ALA A 31 10.30 -8.10 -28.30
C ALA A 31 9.98 -8.43 -29.76
N CYS A 32 8.71 -8.65 -30.05
CA CYS A 32 8.19 -8.86 -31.40
C CYS A 32 7.40 -7.63 -31.84
N PHE A 33 7.60 -7.21 -33.09
CA PHE A 33 6.82 -6.11 -33.64
C PHE A 33 5.42 -6.60 -34.00
N ASN A 34 4.39 -5.98 -33.41
CA ASN A 34 3.00 -6.26 -33.70
C ASN A 34 2.47 -5.25 -34.74
N PRO A 35 2.17 -5.65 -35.98
CA PRO A 35 1.69 -4.74 -37.01
C PRO A 35 0.30 -4.15 -36.74
N ALA A 36 -0.54 -4.81 -35.93
CA ALA A 36 -1.88 -4.33 -35.61
C ALA A 36 -1.84 -3.18 -34.60
N SER A 37 -0.93 -3.24 -33.62
CA SER A 37 -0.71 -2.16 -32.66
C SER A 37 0.33 -1.14 -33.13
N GLY A 38 1.21 -1.51 -34.06
CA GLY A 38 2.34 -0.68 -34.51
C GLY A 38 3.46 -0.55 -33.48
N LEU A 39 3.51 -1.46 -32.49
CA LEU A 39 4.44 -1.40 -31.35
C LEU A 39 5.29 -2.67 -31.25
N TRP A 40 6.45 -2.55 -30.61
CA TRP A 40 7.21 -3.71 -30.14
C TRP A 40 6.62 -4.17 -28.81
N GLU A 41 6.24 -5.45 -28.73
CA GLU A 41 5.63 -6.08 -27.56
C GLU A 41 6.59 -7.14 -27.00
N ILE A 42 6.77 -7.18 -25.68
CA ILE A 42 7.66 -8.16 -25.04
C ILE A 42 7.08 -9.56 -25.22
N GLU A 43 7.88 -10.45 -25.82
CA GLU A 43 7.50 -11.85 -26.08
C GLU A 43 8.06 -12.80 -25.00
N ALA A 44 9.33 -12.60 -24.61
CA ALA A 44 9.99 -13.43 -23.61
C ALA A 44 11.07 -12.64 -22.86
N VAL A 45 11.33 -13.02 -21.60
CA VAL A 45 12.39 -12.44 -20.75
C VAL A 45 13.41 -13.53 -20.43
N PHE A 46 14.70 -13.18 -20.47
CA PHE A 46 15.82 -14.12 -20.26
C PHE A 46 16.45 -13.99 -18.88
N ASP A 47 17.36 -14.92 -18.56
CA ASP A 47 18.02 -15.00 -17.25
C ASP A 47 19.17 -14.01 -17.07
N THR A 48 19.60 -13.34 -18.14
CA THR A 48 20.66 -12.33 -18.05
C THR A 48 20.09 -11.05 -17.46
N ALA A 49 20.56 -10.68 -16.27
CA ALA A 49 20.23 -9.44 -15.62
C ALA A 49 21.43 -8.49 -15.57
N ARG A 50 21.16 -7.18 -15.65
CA ARG A 50 22.15 -6.11 -15.56
C ARG A 50 21.69 -5.08 -14.53
N CYS A 51 22.64 -4.51 -13.81
CA CYS A 51 22.40 -3.38 -12.93
C CYS A 51 22.70 -2.07 -13.68
N HIS A 52 21.77 -1.11 -13.67
CA HIS A 52 22.03 0.21 -14.28
C HIS A 52 23.14 0.97 -13.55
N PRO A 53 23.11 1.14 -12.21
CA PRO A 53 24.19 1.81 -11.48
C PRO A 53 25.57 1.16 -11.64
N CYS A 54 25.67 -0.17 -11.62
CA CYS A 54 26.97 -0.84 -11.78
C CYS A 54 27.44 -0.88 -13.23
N ASP A 55 26.53 -0.62 -14.16
CA ASP A 55 26.70 -0.81 -15.60
C ASP A 55 27.30 -2.19 -15.98
N SER A 56 26.89 -3.23 -15.26
CA SER A 56 27.47 -4.57 -15.39
C SER A 56 26.44 -5.67 -15.16
N PRO A 57 26.67 -6.89 -15.70
CA PRO A 57 25.83 -8.04 -15.42
C PRO A 57 25.75 -8.31 -13.92
N THR A 58 24.60 -8.76 -13.43
CA THR A 58 24.38 -9.04 -12.02
C THR A 58 23.48 -10.25 -11.84
N THR A 59 23.69 -10.99 -10.76
CA THR A 59 22.67 -11.92 -10.27
C THR A 59 21.61 -11.12 -9.53
N LEU A 60 20.34 -11.40 -9.81
CA LEU A 60 19.25 -10.81 -9.03
C LEU A 60 19.16 -11.50 -7.68
N VAL A 61 19.35 -10.73 -6.61
CA VAL A 61 19.02 -11.16 -5.26
C VAL A 61 17.63 -10.63 -4.97
N TRP A 62 16.71 -11.53 -4.69
CA TRP A 62 15.36 -11.17 -4.31
C TRP A 62 15.36 -10.83 -2.83
N ALA A 63 15.25 -9.53 -2.56
CA ALA A 63 15.05 -9.04 -1.22
C ALA A 63 13.55 -8.85 -1.00
N ARG A 64 13.10 -9.02 0.24
CA ARG A 64 11.82 -8.43 0.62
C ARG A 64 11.89 -6.95 0.26
N ALA A 65 10.89 -6.43 -0.44
CA ALA A 65 10.77 -4.98 -0.55
C ALA A 65 10.88 -4.44 0.89
N GLU A 66 11.71 -3.42 1.10
CA GLU A 66 11.45 -2.55 2.24
C GLU A 66 9.96 -2.20 2.15
N GLU A 67 9.27 -2.31 3.29
CA GLU A 67 7.81 -2.30 3.47
C GLU A 67 7.06 -1.55 2.36
N PRO A 68 5.91 -2.12 1.89
CA PRO A 68 5.21 -1.68 0.67
C PRO A 68 5.30 -0.18 0.51
N PRO A 69 5.85 0.36 -0.60
CA PRO A 69 6.39 1.72 -0.63
C PRO A 69 5.44 2.68 0.06
N ASN A 70 5.79 3.16 1.26
CA ASN A 70 4.84 3.82 2.17
C ASN A 70 4.13 4.99 1.47
N GLN A 71 4.80 5.63 0.50
CA GLN A 71 4.21 6.62 -0.38
C GLN A 71 3.00 6.08 -1.19
N ARG A 72 3.10 4.90 -1.79
CA ARG A 72 2.01 4.29 -2.55
C ARG A 72 0.87 3.83 -1.64
N VAL A 73 1.21 3.27 -0.48
CA VAL A 73 0.22 2.89 0.55
C VAL A 73 -0.55 4.12 1.00
N ARG A 74 0.16 5.20 1.34
CA ARG A 74 -0.36 6.53 1.65
C ARG A 74 -1.30 7.06 0.58
N GLU A 75 -0.85 7.10 -0.68
CA GLU A 75 -1.68 7.59 -1.79
C GLU A 75 -3.01 6.83 -1.90
N LEU A 76 -2.97 5.50 -1.75
CA LEU A 76 -4.16 4.67 -1.83
C LEU A 76 -5.06 4.82 -0.59
N ASN A 77 -4.48 4.95 0.60
CA ASN A 77 -5.19 5.22 1.84
C ASN A 77 -5.88 6.58 1.79
N ASP A 78 -5.19 7.62 1.31
CA ASP A 78 -5.76 8.95 1.11
C ASP A 78 -6.87 8.95 0.06
N VAL A 79 -6.69 8.29 -1.09
CA VAL A 79 -7.75 8.18 -2.10
C VAL A 79 -8.99 7.47 -1.53
N PHE A 80 -8.80 6.41 -0.74
CA PHE A 80 -9.91 5.71 -0.10
C PHE A 80 -10.58 6.55 0.99
N ARG A 81 -9.81 7.16 1.89
CA ARG A 81 -10.28 8.01 3.00
C ARG A 81 -11.03 9.25 2.51
N THR A 82 -10.45 9.96 1.55
CA THR A 82 -10.95 11.28 1.11
C THR A 82 -12.07 11.16 0.07
N LYS A 83 -12.00 10.17 -0.83
CA LYS A 83 -12.92 10.03 -1.97
C LYS A 83 -13.80 8.79 -1.93
N GLY A 84 -13.54 7.83 -1.02
CA GLY A 84 -14.22 6.54 -0.99
C GLY A 84 -13.95 5.68 -2.24
N GLN A 85 -12.82 5.91 -2.92
CA GLN A 85 -12.48 5.22 -4.17
C GLN A 85 -11.54 4.04 -3.91
N GLY A 86 -11.78 2.93 -4.61
CA GLY A 86 -10.99 1.70 -4.50
C GLY A 86 -11.78 0.52 -3.94
N ASN A 87 -11.09 -0.60 -3.71
CA ASN A 87 -11.67 -1.78 -3.09
C ASN A 87 -11.63 -1.60 -1.56
N GLY A 88 -12.80 -1.48 -0.94
CA GLY A 88 -12.85 -1.31 0.51
C GLY A 88 -14.24 -1.20 1.11
N THR A 89 -14.25 -1.18 2.44
CA THR A 89 -15.44 -1.02 3.28
C THR A 89 -15.23 0.11 4.27
N ILE A 90 -16.24 0.96 4.47
CA ILE A 90 -16.25 1.95 5.55
C ILE A 90 -17.13 1.42 6.67
N LEU A 91 -16.56 1.27 7.86
CA LEU A 91 -17.23 0.85 9.08
C LEU A 91 -17.34 2.04 10.03
N ILE A 92 -18.54 2.30 10.52
CA ILE A 92 -18.80 3.31 11.56
C ILE A 92 -19.36 2.57 12.76
N THR A 93 -18.67 2.66 13.89
CA THR A 93 -19.05 1.92 15.10
C THR A 93 -20.40 2.36 15.65
N GLN A 94 -21.00 1.49 16.46
CA GLN A 94 -22.29 1.78 17.07
C GLN A 94 -22.23 3.02 17.97
N ALA A 95 -21.13 3.28 18.67
CA ALA A 95 -21.03 4.45 19.54
C ALA A 95 -21.01 5.76 18.74
N VAL A 96 -20.30 5.81 17.61
CA VAL A 96 -20.37 6.96 16.69
C VAL A 96 -21.80 7.11 16.16
N ARG A 97 -22.43 6.02 15.71
CA ARG A 97 -23.80 6.06 15.17
C ARG A 97 -24.85 6.51 16.18
N ALA A 98 -24.67 6.19 17.46
CA ALA A 98 -25.58 6.57 18.53
C ALA A 98 -25.68 8.08 18.76
N ASN A 99 -24.69 8.87 18.30
CA ASN A 99 -24.69 10.33 18.37
C ASN A 99 -25.58 10.98 17.28
N GLY A 100 -26.15 10.20 16.36
CA GLY A 100 -27.09 10.67 15.33
C GLY A 100 -26.44 11.09 14.01
N GLU A 101 -27.27 11.25 12.99
CA GLU A 101 -26.82 11.44 11.60
C GLU A 101 -25.99 12.71 11.41
N ALA A 102 -26.35 13.81 12.07
CA ALA A 102 -25.59 15.07 11.97
C ALA A 102 -24.15 14.87 12.45
N PHE A 103 -23.95 14.16 13.56
CA PHE A 103 -22.61 13.86 14.08
C PHE A 103 -21.83 12.95 13.10
N ILE A 104 -22.48 11.94 12.52
CA ILE A 104 -21.85 11.07 11.52
C ILE A 104 -21.34 11.87 10.32
N GLN A 105 -22.12 12.83 9.82
CA GLN A 105 -21.73 13.68 8.69
C GLN A 105 -20.55 14.61 9.03
N GLU A 106 -20.56 15.20 10.23
CA GLU A 106 -19.45 16.02 10.73
C GLU A 106 -18.17 15.18 10.86
N VAL A 107 -18.28 13.99 11.45
CA VAL A 107 -17.15 13.05 11.58
C VAL A 107 -16.64 12.62 10.21
N ALA A 108 -17.52 12.23 9.28
CA ALA A 108 -17.10 11.82 7.94
C ALA A 108 -16.39 12.97 7.20
N THR A 109 -16.86 14.20 7.36
CA THR A 109 -16.22 15.40 6.78
C THR A 109 -14.84 15.65 7.41
N ALA A 110 -14.75 15.56 8.74
CA ALA A 110 -13.50 15.76 9.46
C ALA A 110 -12.47 14.67 9.11
N VAL A 111 -12.88 13.40 9.00
CA VAL A 111 -12.01 12.29 8.57
C VAL A 111 -11.51 12.50 7.14
N ARG A 112 -12.34 13.00 6.21
CA ARG A 112 -11.89 13.32 4.84
C ARG A 112 -10.90 14.49 4.79
N ASN A 113 -11.08 15.48 5.65
CA ASN A 113 -10.25 16.69 5.64
C ASN A 113 -9.02 16.60 6.55
N PHE A 114 -8.89 15.52 7.33
CA PHE A 114 -7.76 15.35 8.23
C PHE A 114 -6.43 15.33 7.48
N ASP A 115 -5.51 16.20 7.91
CA ASP A 115 -4.15 16.35 7.38
C ASP A 115 -3.07 16.47 8.47
N ALA A 116 -3.46 16.40 9.75
CA ALA A 116 -2.59 16.51 10.91
C ALA A 116 -1.84 15.20 11.24
N PHE A 117 -1.18 14.63 10.23
CA PHE A 117 -0.29 13.48 10.39
C PHE A 117 1.06 13.89 10.97
N SER A 118 1.55 13.10 11.92
CA SER A 118 2.77 13.32 12.70
C SER A 118 3.39 11.99 13.07
N GLU A 119 4.64 11.98 13.53
CA GLU A 119 5.31 10.75 13.99
C GLU A 119 4.53 10.02 15.11
N ASP A 120 3.76 10.76 15.92
CA ASP A 120 2.97 10.19 17.03
C ASP A 120 1.77 9.34 16.57
N ASN A 121 1.16 9.70 15.43
CA ASN A 121 -0.06 9.05 14.92
C ASN A 121 0.12 8.33 13.59
N ASP A 122 1.24 8.57 12.90
CA ASP A 122 1.57 8.00 11.60
C ASP A 122 3.09 7.75 11.49
N PRO A 123 3.66 6.89 12.36
CA PRO A 123 5.11 6.64 12.42
C PRO A 123 5.66 6.07 11.10
N TRP A 124 4.80 5.38 10.34
CA TRP A 124 5.15 4.77 9.06
C TRP A 124 4.84 5.66 7.86
N GLY A 125 4.15 6.78 8.07
CA GLY A 125 3.82 7.68 6.98
C GLY A 125 2.82 7.08 6.00
N GLU A 126 1.93 6.20 6.44
CA GLU A 126 0.96 5.49 5.60
C GLU A 126 -0.42 6.15 5.60
N HIS A 127 -0.63 7.17 6.45
CA HIS A 127 -1.91 7.85 6.62
C HIS A 127 -3.05 6.85 6.96
N ASP A 128 -2.73 5.81 7.71
CA ASP A 128 -3.64 4.72 8.07
C ASP A 128 -4.32 4.93 9.42
N PHE A 129 -3.89 5.90 10.23
CA PHE A 129 -4.50 6.22 11.52
C PHE A 129 -4.57 7.74 11.75
N GLY A 130 -5.62 8.19 12.44
CA GLY A 130 -5.72 9.56 12.88
C GLY A 130 -6.66 9.76 14.05
N ALA A 131 -6.40 10.83 14.80
CA ALA A 131 -7.15 11.23 15.97
C ALA A 131 -7.63 12.67 15.82
N LEU A 132 -8.94 12.87 15.97
CA LEU A 132 -9.58 14.17 15.80
C LEU A 132 -10.63 14.41 16.88
N GLU A 133 -10.99 15.67 17.07
CA GLU A 133 -12.07 16.08 17.97
C GLU A 133 -13.23 16.65 17.15
N VAL A 134 -14.44 16.10 17.34
CA VAL A 134 -15.66 16.53 16.66
C VAL A 134 -16.73 16.72 17.71
N CYS A 135 -17.35 17.91 17.77
CA CYS A 135 -18.40 18.25 18.75
C CYS A 135 -18.02 17.89 20.21
N GLY A 136 -16.75 18.05 20.61
CA GLY A 136 -16.26 17.71 21.95
C GLY A 136 -16.10 16.20 22.22
N GLN A 137 -16.17 15.36 21.19
CA GLN A 137 -15.89 13.93 21.25
C GLN A 137 -14.58 13.63 20.53
N LYS A 138 -13.73 12.81 21.15
CA LYS A 138 -12.50 12.31 20.53
C LYS A 138 -12.84 11.11 19.65
N VAL A 139 -12.53 11.20 18.36
CA VAL A 139 -12.84 10.23 17.33
C VAL A 139 -11.53 9.75 16.71
N PHE A 140 -11.42 8.44 16.50
CA PHE A 140 -10.33 7.80 15.78
C PHE A 140 -10.83 7.28 14.44
N PHE A 141 -9.96 7.33 13.44
CA PHE A 141 -10.11 6.52 12.25
C PHE A 141 -8.88 5.64 12.07
N LYS A 142 -9.09 4.45 11.49
CA LYS A 142 -8.03 3.54 11.10
C LYS A 142 -8.34 2.89 9.74
N ILE A 143 -7.34 2.68 8.90
CA ILE A 143 -7.43 1.95 7.63
C ILE A 143 -6.62 0.67 7.73
N ASP A 144 -7.30 -0.46 7.85
CA ASP A 144 -6.66 -1.76 7.82
C ASP A 144 -6.66 -2.33 6.39
N CYS A 145 -5.50 -2.80 5.93
CA CYS A 145 -5.32 -3.38 4.59
C CYS A 145 -5.39 -4.91 4.66
N TYR A 146 -6.45 -5.50 4.10
CA TYR A 146 -6.67 -6.95 4.05
C TYR A 146 -6.47 -7.51 2.64
N ASP A 147 -6.32 -8.83 2.55
CA ASP A 147 -6.52 -9.57 1.31
C ASP A 147 -7.96 -9.39 0.76
N PRO A 148 -8.24 -9.73 -0.52
CA PRO A 148 -9.56 -9.53 -1.11
C PRO A 148 -10.70 -10.26 -0.39
N THR A 149 -10.39 -11.29 0.40
CA THR A 149 -11.36 -12.08 1.18
C THR A 149 -11.52 -11.61 2.62
N CYS A 150 -10.78 -10.59 3.06
CA CYS A 150 -10.79 -10.09 4.44
C CYS A 150 -10.48 -11.15 5.50
N SER A 151 -9.65 -12.15 5.16
CA SER A 151 -9.24 -13.24 6.05
C SER A 151 -7.93 -12.95 6.78
N GLN A 152 -7.07 -12.15 6.17
CA GLN A 152 -5.74 -11.81 6.69
C GLN A 152 -5.27 -10.47 6.12
N GLY A 153 -4.19 -9.92 6.67
CA GLY A 153 -3.56 -8.72 6.11
C GLY A 153 -3.17 -8.91 4.64
N SER A 154 -3.27 -7.84 3.86
CA SER A 154 -2.84 -7.87 2.46
C SER A 154 -1.35 -8.17 2.38
N GLU A 155 -0.95 -9.03 1.45
CA GLU A 155 0.46 -9.32 1.18
C GLU A 155 1.18 -8.13 0.55
N ASN A 156 0.43 -7.24 -0.12
CA ASN A 156 0.98 -6.02 -0.70
C ASN A 156 -0.04 -4.88 -0.66
N PRO A 157 -0.11 -4.13 0.46
CA PRO A 157 -0.94 -2.94 0.62
C PRO A 157 -0.76 -1.88 -0.49
N ALA A 158 0.41 -1.81 -1.14
CA ALA A 158 0.66 -0.89 -2.25
C ALA A 158 0.02 -1.34 -3.59
N ASN A 159 -0.52 -2.57 -3.66
CA ASN A 159 -1.24 -3.08 -4.82
C ASN A 159 -2.75 -3.07 -4.59
N ALA A 160 -3.45 -2.13 -5.22
CA ALA A 160 -4.90 -1.97 -5.10
C ALA A 160 -5.72 -3.19 -5.60
N ALA A 161 -5.18 -4.00 -6.51
CA ALA A 161 -5.88 -5.19 -7.00
C ALA A 161 -5.87 -6.36 -5.98
N LEU A 162 -4.91 -6.34 -5.05
CA LEU A 162 -4.71 -7.38 -4.02
C LEU A 162 -5.11 -6.91 -2.61
N THR A 163 -5.64 -5.70 -2.48
CA THR A 163 -5.91 -5.09 -1.18
C THR A 163 -7.37 -4.66 -1.07
N HIS A 164 -8.04 -5.12 -0.01
CA HIS A 164 -9.30 -4.58 0.45
C HIS A 164 -9.05 -3.68 1.67
N ARG A 165 -9.37 -2.38 1.56
CA ARG A 165 -9.16 -1.40 2.63
C ARG A 165 -10.38 -1.29 3.51
N VAL A 166 -10.20 -1.41 4.82
CA VAL A 166 -11.28 -1.23 5.80
C VAL A 166 -11.03 0.04 6.58
N LEU A 167 -11.80 1.09 6.29
CA LEU A 167 -11.78 2.34 7.06
C LEU A 167 -12.75 2.21 8.22
N THR A 168 -12.23 2.10 9.45
CA THR A 168 -13.02 2.07 10.67
C THR A 168 -13.02 3.45 11.32
N ILE A 169 -14.22 3.99 11.59
CA ILE A 169 -14.44 5.24 12.33
C ILE A 169 -15.08 4.90 13.66
N MET A 170 -14.42 5.29 14.76
CA MET A 170 -14.80 4.92 16.13
C MET A 170 -14.57 6.05 17.12
N LEU A 171 -15.24 6.02 18.28
CA LEU A 171 -14.88 6.91 19.38
C LEU A 171 -13.58 6.44 20.01
N ALA A 172 -12.79 7.36 20.56
CA ALA A 172 -11.54 7.02 21.24
C ALA A 172 -11.74 6.12 22.47
N SER A 173 -12.96 6.06 23.03
CA SER A 173 -13.31 5.15 24.12
C SER A 173 -13.48 3.69 23.68
N GLU A 174 -13.51 3.43 22.37
CA GLU A 174 -13.65 2.09 21.78
C GLU A 174 -12.31 1.48 21.36
N TYR A 175 -11.22 2.23 21.49
CA TYR A 175 -9.85 1.86 21.10
C TYR A 175 -8.99 1.59 22.35
#